data_AF-A0A6I1NPW3-F1
#
_entry.id   AF-A0A6I1NPW3-F1
#
_cell.length_a   1.000
_cell.length_b   1.000
_cell.length_c   1.000
_cell.angle_alpha   90.00
_cell.angle_beta   90.00
_cell.angle_gamma   90.00
#
_symmetry.space_group_name_H-M   'P 1'
#
loop_
_entity.id
_entity.type
_entity.pdbx_description
1 polymer ?
#
loop_
_entity_poly.entity_id
_entity_poly.type
_entity_poly.pdbx_seq_one_letter_code
_entity_poly.pdbx_strand_id
1 'polypeptide(L)'
;MITNEQLITFCVEKLAAEGIPAFATTAPANNDAPMLRVPRLENDRELLCQARIFNFISCKLDGQKRKGFRVNHPVTGALCDIYCYDPESSKESPGAIDLMVWSANVGATFDWTGLYAGDDGWCDGWEMDVNDNLDQRIAFLASLMSYEVIDLPKVAH
;
A
#
# COMPACT_ATOMS: atom_id res chain seq x y z
N MET A 1 17.25 -11.53 9.82
CA MET A 1 15.78 -11.62 9.91
C MET A 1 15.28 -10.21 10.16
N ILE A 2 14.30 -9.74 9.40
CA ILE A 2 13.71 -8.40 9.58
C ILE A 2 12.66 -8.50 10.70
N THR A 3 12.66 -7.54 11.64
CA THR A 3 11.70 -7.50 12.77
C THR A 3 10.66 -6.39 12.61
N ASN A 4 9.58 -6.46 13.39
CA ASN A 4 8.56 -5.40 13.45
C ASN A 4 9.16 -4.03 13.80
N GLU A 5 10.11 -3.97 14.75
CA GLU A 5 10.76 -2.72 15.16
C GLU A 5 11.59 -2.09 14.04
N GLN A 6 12.25 -2.92 13.23
CA GLN A 6 13.01 -2.46 12.06
C GLN A 6 12.06 -1.89 11.00
N LEU A 7 10.94 -2.57 10.72
CA LEU A 7 9.93 -2.08 9.78
C LEU A 7 9.21 -0.82 10.28
N ILE A 8 8.94 -0.72 11.59
CA ILE A 8 8.40 0.48 12.22
C ILE A 8 9.34 1.66 12.00
N THR A 9 10.63 1.51 12.33
CA THR A 9 11.62 2.57 12.15
C THR A 9 11.68 3.01 10.70
N PHE A 10 11.75 2.05 9.77
CA PHE A 10 11.71 2.30 8.33
C PHE A 10 10.47 3.11 7.92
N CYS A 11 9.28 2.72 8.36
CA CYS A 11 8.04 3.42 8.03
C CYS A 11 8.01 4.84 8.60
N VAL A 12 8.42 5.03 9.85
CA VAL A 12 8.42 6.34 10.50
C VAL A 12 9.35 7.30 9.76
N GLU A 13 10.55 6.85 9.39
CA GLU A 13 11.50 7.66 8.61
C GLU A 13 10.94 8.03 7.22
N LYS A 14 10.37 7.05 6.51
CA LYS A 14 9.80 7.27 5.17
C LYS A 14 8.59 8.21 5.21
N LEU A 15 7.67 8.01 6.15
CA LEU A 15 6.49 8.85 6.33
C LEU A 15 6.88 10.27 6.77
N ALA A 16 7.88 10.42 7.64
CA ALA A 16 8.39 11.72 8.04
C ALA A 16 8.97 12.52 6.86
N ALA A 17 9.71 11.86 5.96
CA ALA A 17 10.20 12.49 4.72
C ALA A 17 9.07 12.99 3.80
N GLU A 18 7.88 12.41 3.95
CA GLU A 18 6.64 12.80 3.23
C GLU A 18 5.81 13.84 4.00
N GLY A 19 6.27 14.31 5.16
CA GLY A 19 5.51 15.19 6.04
C GLY A 19 4.28 14.52 6.65
N ILE A 20 4.30 13.19 6.79
CA ILE A 20 3.23 12.40 7.38
C ILE A 20 3.69 11.92 8.77
N PRO A 21 3.05 12.38 9.86
CA PRO A 21 3.37 11.90 11.20
C PRO A 21 3.02 10.42 11.36
N ALA A 22 3.97 9.66 11.89
CA ALA A 22 3.81 8.26 12.26
C ALA A 22 4.58 7.98 13.56
N PHE A 23 4.10 7.04 14.37
CA PHE A 23 4.74 6.70 15.64
C PHE A 23 4.50 5.25 16.04
N ALA A 24 5.46 4.70 16.78
CA ALA A 24 5.35 3.39 17.41
C ALA A 24 4.51 3.49 18.69
N THR A 25 3.68 2.48 18.94
CA THR A 25 2.94 2.30 20.19
C THR A 25 2.81 0.80 20.47
N THR A 26 2.10 0.43 21.53
CA THR A 26 1.79 -0.97 21.84
C THR A 26 0.30 -1.24 21.68
N ALA A 27 -0.05 -2.42 21.16
CA ALA A 27 -1.44 -2.83 21.01
C ALA A 27 -2.04 -3.14 22.40
N PRO A 28 -3.12 -2.46 22.83
CA PRO A 28 -3.71 -2.67 24.16
C PRO A 28 -4.25 -4.09 24.37
N ALA A 29 -4.65 -4.76 23.28
CA ALA A 29 -5.31 -6.06 23.33
C ALA A 29 -4.33 -7.26 23.27
N ASN A 30 -3.09 -7.05 22.81
CA ASN A 30 -2.15 -8.12 22.47
C ASN A 30 -0.82 -8.00 23.23
N ASN A 31 -0.89 -7.95 24.56
CA ASN A 31 0.27 -8.18 25.45
C ASN A 31 1.52 -7.34 25.09
N ASP A 32 1.33 -6.04 24.85
CA ASP A 32 2.36 -5.09 24.47
C ASP A 32 3.06 -5.32 23.12
N ALA A 33 2.41 -6.04 22.19
CA ALA A 33 2.92 -6.19 20.83
C ALA A 33 3.12 -4.81 20.15
N PRO A 34 4.23 -4.62 19.42
CA PRO A 34 4.53 -3.35 18.77
C PRO A 34 3.51 -3.05 17.67
N MET A 35 3.04 -1.81 17.60
CA MET A 35 2.06 -1.33 16.63
C MET A 35 2.52 -0.01 16.01
N LEU A 36 2.30 0.14 14.70
CA LEU A 36 2.58 1.38 13.97
C LEU A 36 1.31 2.20 13.75
N ARG A 37 1.30 3.45 14.22
CA ARG A 37 0.19 4.40 14.02
C ARG A 37 0.55 5.46 12.98
N VAL A 38 -0.37 5.70 12.06
CA VAL A 38 -0.28 6.68 10.97
C VAL A 38 -1.65 7.37 10.84
N PRO A 39 -1.98 8.35 11.70
CA PRO A 39 -3.33 8.93 11.77
C PRO A 39 -3.88 9.45 10.43
N ARG A 40 -3.01 9.94 9.54
CA ARG A 40 -3.40 10.42 8.21
C ARG A 40 -3.90 9.31 7.28
N LEU A 41 -3.56 8.05 7.56
CA LEU A 41 -3.98 6.87 6.79
C LEU A 41 -5.07 6.04 7.51
N GLU A 42 -5.42 6.42 8.74
CA GLU A 42 -6.40 5.70 9.58
C GLU A 42 -7.79 6.35 9.54
N ASN A 43 -8.85 5.63 9.92
CA ASN A 43 -10.16 6.21 10.21
C ASN A 43 -10.29 6.61 11.70
N ASP A 44 -11.47 7.10 12.10
CA ASP A 44 -11.72 7.54 13.49
C ASP A 44 -11.75 6.38 14.50
N ARG A 45 -11.70 5.13 14.03
CA ARG A 45 -11.57 3.91 14.83
C ARG A 45 -10.14 3.39 14.84
N GLU A 46 -9.17 4.16 14.37
CA GLU A 46 -7.73 3.83 14.38
C GLU A 46 -7.32 2.69 13.44
N LEU A 47 -8.25 2.22 12.60
CA LEU A 47 -8.01 1.21 11.56
C LEU A 47 -7.50 1.88 10.29
N LEU A 48 -6.70 1.18 9.49
CA LEU A 48 -6.30 1.69 8.17
C LEU A 48 -7.53 1.93 7.30
N CYS A 49 -7.52 3.02 6.54
CA CYS A 49 -8.64 3.44 5.71
C CYS A 49 -8.22 3.40 4.23
N GLN A 50 -8.83 2.51 3.46
CA GLN A 50 -8.63 2.39 2.01
C GLN A 50 -8.66 3.76 1.32
N ALA A 51 -9.70 4.56 1.55
CA ALA A 51 -9.85 5.84 0.90
C ALA A 51 -8.69 6.80 1.20
N ARG A 52 -8.14 6.79 2.42
CA ARG A 52 -6.99 7.64 2.78
C ARG A 52 -5.69 7.12 2.15
N ILE A 53 -5.52 5.80 2.08
CA ILE A 53 -4.37 5.16 1.41
C ILE A 53 -4.43 5.40 -0.11
N PHE A 54 -5.58 5.24 -0.74
CA PHE A 54 -5.78 5.53 -2.16
C PHE A 54 -5.55 7.01 -2.46
N ASN A 55 -5.94 7.92 -1.57
CA ASN A 55 -5.57 9.33 -1.71
C ASN A 55 -4.06 9.53 -1.66
N PHE A 56 -3.36 8.89 -0.72
CA PHE A 56 -1.90 8.94 -0.67
C PHE A 56 -1.27 8.43 -1.98
N ILE A 57 -1.69 7.25 -2.47
CA ILE A 57 -1.21 6.66 -3.72
C ILE A 57 -1.50 7.57 -4.93
N SER A 58 -2.73 8.12 -5.00
CA SER A 58 -3.13 9.03 -6.08
C SER A 58 -2.27 10.28 -6.11
N CYS A 59 -1.86 10.83 -4.96
CA CYS A 59 -0.92 11.95 -4.91
C CYS A 59 0.47 11.57 -5.47
N LYS A 60 0.87 10.30 -5.37
CA LYS A 60 2.15 9.82 -5.92
C LYS A 60 2.10 9.56 -7.42
N LEU A 61 0.93 9.20 -7.94
CA LEU A 61 0.72 9.00 -9.38
C LEU A 61 0.39 10.29 -10.13
N ASP A 62 -0.13 11.32 -9.44
CA ASP A 62 -0.40 12.65 -9.98
C ASP A 62 -1.23 12.62 -11.28
N GLY A 63 -2.26 11.76 -11.32
CA GLY A 63 -3.13 11.59 -12.48
C GLY A 63 -2.48 10.93 -13.70
N GLN A 64 -1.24 10.45 -13.61
CA GLN A 64 -0.54 9.83 -14.74
C GLN A 64 -1.05 8.41 -15.01
N LYS A 65 -1.95 8.26 -15.99
CA LYS A 65 -2.55 6.96 -16.39
C LYS A 65 -1.57 5.88 -16.84
N ARG A 66 -0.37 6.28 -17.24
CA ARG A 66 0.68 5.37 -17.73
C ARG A 66 1.67 4.96 -16.65
N LYS A 67 1.43 5.39 -15.41
CA LYS A 67 2.25 5.06 -14.25
C LYS A 67 1.51 4.11 -13.32
N GLY A 68 2.31 3.26 -12.67
CA GLY A 68 1.85 2.37 -11.60
C GLY A 68 2.61 2.64 -10.32
N PHE A 69 1.93 2.51 -9.19
CA PHE A 69 2.51 2.54 -7.87
C PHE A 69 2.78 1.09 -7.47
N ARG A 70 4.02 0.67 -7.64
CA ARG A 70 4.47 -0.69 -7.39
C ARG A 70 4.87 -0.83 -5.94
N VAL A 71 4.35 -1.84 -5.25
CA VAL A 71 4.77 -2.21 -3.90
C VAL A 71 5.27 -3.65 -3.87
N ASN A 72 6.31 -3.89 -3.07
CA ASN A 72 6.89 -5.22 -2.92
C ASN A 72 6.76 -5.68 -1.47
N HIS A 73 6.81 -6.98 -1.26
CA HIS A 73 6.83 -7.59 0.06
C HIS A 73 8.06 -7.09 0.83
N PRO A 74 7.92 -6.53 2.04
CA PRO A 74 8.99 -5.81 2.72
C PRO A 74 10.15 -6.72 3.16
N VAL A 75 9.95 -8.05 3.18
CA VAL A 75 10.97 -9.02 3.58
C VAL A 75 11.57 -9.78 2.42
N THR A 76 10.74 -10.17 1.44
CA THR A 76 11.18 -11.04 0.35
C THR A 76 11.51 -10.25 -0.91
N GLY A 77 11.05 -9.00 -1.00
CA GLY A 77 11.18 -8.16 -2.20
C GLY A 77 10.32 -8.64 -3.37
N ALA A 78 9.50 -9.68 -3.19
CA ALA A 78 8.57 -10.16 -4.21
C ALA A 78 7.54 -9.08 -4.51
N LEU A 79 7.09 -8.97 -5.77
CA LEU A 79 6.04 -8.03 -6.14
C LEU A 79 4.73 -8.42 -5.41
N CYS A 80 4.09 -7.45 -4.76
CA CYS A 80 2.78 -7.63 -4.10
C CYS A 80 1.69 -7.04 -4.97
N ASP A 81 1.68 -5.72 -5.12
CA ASP A 81 0.61 -5.02 -5.83
C ASP A 81 1.18 -3.94 -6.75
N ILE A 82 0.39 -3.62 -7.77
CA ILE A 82 0.54 -2.42 -8.59
C ILE A 82 -0.79 -1.69 -8.56
N TYR A 83 -0.78 -0.46 -8.05
CA TYR A 83 -1.95 0.42 -8.10
C TYR A 83 -1.82 1.34 -9.31
N CYS A 84 -2.89 1.48 -10.07
CA CYS A 84 -2.91 2.35 -11.24
C CYS A 84 -4.33 2.84 -11.52
N TYR A 85 -4.43 3.85 -12.37
CA TYR A 85 -5.73 4.29 -12.85
C TYR A 85 -6.24 3.35 -13.95
N ASP A 86 -7.56 3.22 -14.02
CA ASP A 86 -8.21 2.57 -15.16
C ASP A 86 -7.72 3.20 -16.48
N PRO A 87 -7.11 2.41 -17.39
CA PRO A 87 -6.60 2.93 -18.65
C PRO A 87 -7.70 3.46 -19.57
N GLU A 88 -8.92 2.95 -19.44
CA GLU A 88 -10.09 3.33 -20.24
C GLU A 88 -10.81 4.55 -19.65
N SER A 89 -10.38 5.04 -18.48
CA SER A 89 -10.92 6.26 -17.90
C SER A 89 -10.80 7.42 -18.87
N SER A 90 -11.91 8.09 -19.17
CA SER A 90 -11.92 9.25 -20.05
C SER A 90 -11.40 10.53 -19.39
N LYS A 91 -11.19 10.52 -18.06
CA LYS A 91 -10.75 11.70 -17.28
C LYS A 91 -9.31 12.06 -17.60
N GLU A 92 -8.99 13.33 -17.83
CA GLU A 92 -7.60 13.73 -18.13
C GLU A 92 -6.65 13.51 -16.95
N SER A 93 -7.12 13.79 -15.72
CA SER A 93 -6.41 13.54 -14.46
C SER A 93 -7.33 12.79 -13.49
N PRO A 94 -7.30 11.44 -13.49
CA PRO A 94 -8.08 10.62 -12.57
C PRO A 94 -7.64 10.79 -11.12
N GLY A 95 -8.61 10.67 -10.20
CA GLY A 95 -8.39 10.83 -8.76
C GLY A 95 -8.35 9.50 -8.02
N ALA A 96 -8.26 9.55 -6.69
CA ALA A 96 -8.14 8.36 -5.85
C ALA A 96 -9.29 7.35 -6.00
N ILE A 97 -10.50 7.82 -6.32
CA ILE A 97 -11.67 6.94 -6.56
C ILE A 97 -11.55 6.13 -7.86
N ASP A 98 -10.67 6.55 -8.77
CA ASP A 98 -10.43 5.90 -10.04
C ASP A 98 -9.24 4.92 -9.98
N LEU A 99 -8.65 4.72 -8.79
CA LEU A 99 -7.57 3.75 -8.59
C LEU A 99 -8.10 2.32 -8.57
N MET A 100 -7.36 1.48 -9.24
CA MET A 100 -7.50 0.03 -9.24
C MET A 100 -6.21 -0.59 -8.75
N VAL A 101 -6.28 -1.83 -8.27
CA VAL A 101 -5.15 -2.62 -7.83
C VAL A 101 -5.03 -3.88 -8.70
N TRP A 102 -3.82 -4.19 -9.11
CA TRP A 102 -3.44 -5.49 -9.66
C TRP A 102 -2.56 -6.18 -8.63
N SER A 103 -2.99 -7.32 -8.12
CA SER A 103 -2.22 -8.13 -7.17
C SER A 103 -1.45 -9.22 -7.90
N ALA A 104 -0.15 -9.29 -7.62
CA ALA A 104 0.75 -10.24 -8.24
C ALA A 104 0.58 -11.63 -7.63
N ASN A 105 0.34 -12.62 -8.51
CA ASN A 105 0.62 -14.01 -8.18
C ASN A 105 2.09 -14.33 -8.47
N VAL A 106 2.64 -15.35 -7.81
CA VAL A 106 4.04 -15.78 -8.03
C VAL A 106 4.29 -16.03 -9.53
N GLY A 107 5.25 -15.29 -10.10
CA GLY A 107 5.63 -15.41 -11.52
C GLY A 107 4.70 -14.70 -12.51
N ALA A 108 3.70 -13.94 -12.05
CA ALA A 108 2.80 -13.20 -12.91
C ALA A 108 3.45 -11.91 -13.46
N THR A 109 3.16 -11.61 -14.72
CA THR A 109 3.45 -10.31 -15.34
C THR A 109 2.20 -9.43 -15.23
N PHE A 110 2.40 -8.13 -15.00
CA PHE A 110 1.29 -7.18 -14.96
C PHE A 110 0.40 -7.29 -16.19
N ASP A 111 -0.91 -7.37 -15.96
CA ASP A 111 -1.94 -7.42 -16.98
C ASP A 111 -3.12 -6.55 -16.57
N TRP A 112 -3.61 -5.75 -17.53
CA TRP A 112 -4.75 -4.84 -17.35
C TRP A 112 -6.05 -5.58 -17.04
N THR A 113 -6.20 -6.84 -17.45
CA THR A 113 -7.44 -7.61 -17.22
C THR A 113 -7.65 -8.03 -15.77
N GLY A 114 -6.58 -8.06 -14.96
CA GLY A 114 -6.60 -8.49 -13.56
C GLY A 114 -6.83 -7.35 -12.57
N LEU A 115 -7.24 -6.16 -13.02
CA LEU A 115 -7.47 -5.02 -12.14
C LEU A 115 -8.75 -5.17 -11.31
N TYR A 116 -8.65 -4.81 -10.05
CA TYR A 116 -9.72 -4.87 -9.05
C TYR A 116 -9.89 -3.52 -8.34
N ALA A 117 -11.12 -3.18 -7.93
CA ALA A 117 -11.45 -1.89 -7.32
C ALA A 117 -12.30 -1.99 -6.04
N GLY A 118 -12.44 -3.17 -5.43
CA GLY A 118 -13.31 -3.35 -4.25
C GLY A 118 -12.64 -3.05 -2.90
N ASP A 119 -13.43 -3.08 -1.83
CA ASP A 119 -13.06 -2.63 -0.47
C ASP A 119 -13.14 -3.74 0.60
N ASP A 120 -13.42 -4.98 0.18
CA ASP A 120 -13.77 -6.08 1.07
C ASP A 120 -12.75 -6.30 2.21
N GLY A 121 -13.15 -5.97 3.44
CA GLY A 121 -12.42 -6.37 4.66
C GLY A 121 -11.19 -5.54 5.04
N TRP A 122 -11.00 -4.35 4.46
CA TRP A 122 -9.79 -3.55 4.64
C TRP A 122 -9.69 -2.89 6.04
N CYS A 123 -9.12 -3.59 7.02
CA CYS A 123 -8.86 -3.07 8.39
C CYS A 123 -7.38 -2.75 8.65
N ASP A 124 -6.47 -3.57 8.11
CA ASP A 124 -5.01 -3.49 8.35
C ASP A 124 -4.18 -3.49 7.06
N GLY A 125 -4.81 -3.30 5.91
CA GLY A 125 -4.15 -3.43 4.60
C GLY A 125 -4.77 -4.53 3.75
N TRP A 126 -4.24 -4.70 2.54
CA TRP A 126 -4.37 -5.98 1.84
C TRP A 126 -3.64 -7.05 2.63
N GLU A 127 -4.18 -8.27 2.62
CA GLU A 127 -3.54 -9.43 3.24
C GLU A 127 -2.16 -9.66 2.62
N MET A 128 -1.18 -9.92 3.47
CA MET A 128 0.20 -10.20 3.06
C MET A 128 0.60 -11.55 3.61
N ASP A 129 1.38 -12.32 2.83
CA ASP A 129 1.96 -13.58 3.28
C ASP A 129 3.12 -13.32 4.26
N VAL A 130 2.75 -13.00 5.50
CA VAL A 130 3.66 -12.72 6.60
C VAL A 130 3.82 -13.96 7.48
N ASN A 131 5.01 -14.15 8.06
CA ASN A 131 5.22 -15.19 9.05
C ASN A 131 4.65 -14.78 10.42
N ASP A 132 4.52 -15.74 11.34
CA ASP A 132 3.96 -15.55 12.69
C ASP A 132 4.62 -14.43 13.53
N ASN A 133 5.81 -13.95 13.15
CA ASN A 133 6.55 -12.93 13.89
C ASN A 133 6.34 -11.51 13.33
N LEU A 134 5.64 -11.36 12.21
CA LEU A 134 5.42 -10.07 11.55
C LEU A 134 3.95 -9.68 11.62
N ASP A 135 3.72 -8.46 12.09
CA ASP A 135 2.39 -7.90 12.16
C ASP A 135 1.93 -7.46 10.76
N GLN A 136 0.70 -7.82 10.40
CA GLN A 136 0.10 -7.58 9.09
C GLN A 136 0.11 -6.08 8.72
N ARG A 137 -0.28 -5.22 9.65
CA ARG A 137 -0.37 -3.79 9.44
C ARG A 137 1.00 -3.16 9.25
N ILE A 138 1.98 -3.58 10.05
CA ILE A 138 3.38 -3.13 9.92
C ILE A 138 3.93 -3.56 8.55
N ALA A 139 3.71 -4.81 8.15
CA ALA A 139 4.16 -5.33 6.86
C ALA A 139 3.53 -4.56 5.68
N PHE A 140 2.22 -4.32 5.73
CA PHE A 140 1.50 -3.57 4.71
C PHE A 140 2.00 -2.13 4.58
N LEU A 141 2.14 -1.41 5.69
CA LEU A 141 2.66 -0.05 5.68
C LEU A 141 4.12 0.00 5.18
N ALA A 142 4.95 -0.98 5.56
CA ALA A 142 6.31 -1.07 5.06
C ALA A 142 6.36 -1.33 3.55
N SER A 143 5.49 -2.21 3.04
CA SER A 143 5.32 -2.44 1.61
C SER A 143 4.93 -1.15 0.89
N LEU A 144 3.91 -0.45 1.40
CA LEU A 144 3.43 0.83 0.87
C LEU A 144 4.52 1.91 0.87
N MET A 145 5.39 1.95 1.88
CA MET A 145 6.49 2.93 1.97
C MET A 145 7.74 2.55 1.17
N SER A 146 7.82 1.30 0.70
CA SER A 146 8.88 0.82 -0.20
C SER A 146 8.58 1.05 -1.68
N TYR A 147 7.53 1.82 -1.97
CA TYR A 147 6.98 1.93 -3.32
C TYR A 147 7.98 2.46 -4.36
N GLU A 148 7.70 2.10 -5.60
CA GLU A 148 8.31 2.66 -6.80
C GLU A 148 7.22 3.11 -7.77
N VAL A 149 7.41 4.28 -8.40
CA VAL A 149 6.54 4.71 -9.51
C VAL A 149 7.15 4.20 -10.81
N ILE A 150 6.45 3.28 -11.46
CA ILE A 150 6.92 2.58 -12.68
C ILE A 150 6.12 2.98 -13.90
N ASP A 151 6.68 2.79 -15.09
CA ASP A 151 5.94 2.85 -16.36
C ASP A 151 5.16 1.56 -16.61
N LEU A 152 3.89 1.69 -17.00
CA LEU A 152 3.01 0.57 -17.34
C LEU A 152 3.02 0.27 -18.83
N PRO A 153 2.83 -1.01 -19.22
CA PRO A 153 2.76 -1.41 -20.62
C PRO A 153 1.61 -0.70 -21.34
N LYS A 154 1.71 -0.59 -22.68
CA LYS A 154 0.59 -0.07 -23.47
C LYS A 154 -0.59 -1.04 -23.34
N VAL A 155 -1.80 -0.49 -23.28
CA VAL A 155 -3.02 -1.27 -23.42
C VAL A 155 -2.99 -1.84 -24.84
N ALA A 156 -3.07 -3.17 -24.94
CA ALA A 156 -3.25 -3.82 -26.24
C ALA A 156 -4.74 -3.78 -26.56
N HIS A 157 -5.11 -3.07 -27.63
CA HIS A 157 -6.46 -3.08 -28.19
C HIS A 157 -6.66 -4.27 -29.12
#